data_AF-A0A809YD49-F1
#
_entry.id   AF-A0A809YD49-F1
#
_cell.length_a   1.000
_cell.length_b   1.000
_cell.length_c   1.000
_cell.angle_alpha   90.00
_cell.angle_beta   90.00
_cell.angle_gamma   90.00
#
_symmetry.space_group_name_H-M   'P 1'
#
loop_
_entity.id
_entity.type
_entity.pdbx_description
1 polymer ?
#
loop_
_entity_poly.entity_id
_entity_poly.type
_entity_poly.pdbx_seq_one_letter_code
_entity_poly.pdbx_strand_id
1 'polypeptide(L)'
;MYLLSQMGTANANPYYQAAWAFYPNLAMDLVVPPMARLIGAENATRLFLLFGQLLIIGGALALEWVVKRRVHLAGFAALLFLYCLPFTWGFVNFECALGIALWGIAAYLFAAEQPTPVRFAVNTAFVVVLFAAHFFSLGIYGATLGFYELWRAFDRKLPYRDAALRLVTLAIPAVALLVVMRLTAGSVGSEGTFWYFDYKLLWPFFIMNGYSMAVSGASALVLMAALYVAARCGMLKLQPAGIWVATGFALLYLAIPPTYSARRSRIFGFFLRPL
;
A
#
# COMPACT_ATOMS: atom_id res chain seq x y z
N MET A 1 -10.89 -18.75 -4.66
CA MET A 1 -11.73 -18.15 -5.71
C MET A 1 -12.76 -19.11 -6.30
N TYR A 2 -12.38 -20.30 -6.80
CA TYR A 2 -13.34 -21.26 -7.38
C TYR A 2 -14.49 -21.64 -6.43
N LEU A 3 -14.18 -22.02 -5.18
CA LEU A 3 -15.18 -22.32 -4.15
C LEU A 3 -16.11 -21.13 -3.88
N LEU A 4 -15.56 -19.94 -3.63
CA LEU A 4 -16.34 -18.71 -3.39
C LEU A 4 -17.26 -18.36 -4.56
N SER A 5 -16.81 -18.54 -5.81
CA SER A 5 -17.61 -18.23 -7.00
C SER A 5 -18.83 -19.14 -7.16
N GLN A 6 -18.75 -20.37 -6.65
CA GLN A 6 -19.80 -21.38 -6.74
C GLN A 6 -20.76 -21.35 -5.54
N MET A 7 -20.45 -20.61 -4.48
CA MET A 7 -21.34 -20.50 -3.32
C MET A 7 -22.70 -19.92 -3.71
N GLY A 8 -23.76 -20.53 -3.19
CA GLY A 8 -25.15 -20.16 -3.51
C GLY A 8 -25.61 -20.59 -4.91
N THR A 9 -24.81 -21.36 -5.64
CA THR A 9 -25.20 -21.98 -6.92
C THR A 9 -25.42 -23.48 -6.76
N ALA A 10 -26.04 -24.13 -7.75
CA ALA A 10 -26.23 -25.59 -7.76
C ALA A 10 -24.91 -26.39 -7.68
N ASN A 11 -23.78 -25.77 -8.04
CA ASN A 11 -22.45 -26.37 -8.02
C ASN A 11 -21.68 -26.09 -6.72
N ALA A 12 -22.33 -25.56 -5.68
CA ALA A 12 -21.68 -25.30 -4.40
C ALA A 12 -21.14 -26.61 -3.79
N ASN A 13 -19.90 -26.58 -3.31
CA ASN A 13 -19.33 -27.73 -2.62
C ASN A 13 -20.02 -27.91 -1.24
N PRO A 14 -20.58 -29.09 -0.93
CA PRO A 14 -21.36 -29.30 0.29
C PRO A 14 -20.52 -29.27 1.58
N TYR A 15 -19.19 -29.37 1.49
CA TYR A 15 -18.29 -29.38 2.65
C TYR A 15 -17.70 -28.01 2.99
N TYR A 16 -17.98 -26.96 2.19
CA TYR A 16 -17.42 -25.62 2.40
C TYR A 16 -18.50 -24.54 2.48
N GLN A 17 -18.39 -23.66 3.48
CA GLN A 17 -19.20 -22.45 3.61
C GLN A 17 -18.29 -21.23 3.82
N ALA A 18 -18.67 -20.07 3.28
CA ALA A 18 -17.97 -18.83 3.58
C ALA A 18 -18.40 -18.31 4.95
N ALA A 19 -17.43 -18.16 5.85
CA ALA A 19 -17.58 -17.40 7.08
C ALA A 19 -17.16 -15.95 6.80
N TRP A 20 -18.12 -15.14 6.35
CA TRP A 20 -17.86 -13.73 6.08
C TRP A 20 -17.66 -12.96 7.39
N ALA A 21 -16.58 -12.21 7.44
CA ALA A 21 -16.31 -11.24 8.50
C ALA A 21 -15.66 -10.01 7.87
N PHE A 22 -15.84 -8.84 8.49
CA PHE A 22 -15.29 -7.60 7.95
C PHE A 22 -13.89 -7.35 8.53
N TYR A 23 -12.89 -7.88 7.83
CA TYR A 23 -11.47 -7.68 8.11
C TYR A 23 -10.74 -7.26 6.81
N PRO A 24 -9.52 -6.73 6.89
CA PRO A 24 -8.78 -6.35 5.70
C PRO A 24 -8.43 -7.53 4.81
N ASN A 25 -8.04 -7.27 3.55
CA ASN A 25 -7.63 -8.28 2.57
C ASN A 25 -8.80 -8.99 1.84
N LEU A 26 -9.92 -8.29 1.63
CA LEU A 26 -11.13 -8.81 0.98
C LEU A 26 -11.32 -8.38 -0.48
N ALA A 27 -10.43 -7.56 -1.08
CA ALA A 27 -10.70 -7.01 -2.42
C ALA A 27 -10.97 -8.09 -3.48
N MET A 28 -10.09 -9.09 -3.60
CA MET A 28 -10.34 -10.20 -4.50
C MET A 28 -11.56 -11.02 -4.11
N ASP A 29 -11.81 -11.26 -2.82
CA ASP A 29 -12.98 -12.04 -2.36
C ASP A 29 -14.31 -11.36 -2.69
N LEU A 30 -14.33 -10.02 -2.75
CA LEU A 30 -15.51 -9.24 -3.13
C LEU A 30 -15.67 -9.09 -4.65
N VAL A 31 -14.57 -8.94 -5.39
CA VAL A 31 -14.61 -8.57 -6.82
C VAL A 31 -14.52 -9.79 -7.73
N VAL A 32 -13.64 -10.76 -7.43
CA VAL A 32 -13.33 -11.86 -8.33
C VAL A 32 -14.47 -12.89 -8.43
N PRO A 33 -15.12 -13.35 -7.34
CA PRO A 33 -16.17 -14.36 -7.43
C PRO A 33 -17.37 -13.96 -8.32
N PRO A 34 -17.93 -12.73 -8.23
CA PRO A 34 -18.97 -12.29 -9.16
C PRO A 34 -18.50 -12.31 -10.62
N MET A 35 -17.29 -11.81 -10.90
CA MET A 35 -16.73 -11.81 -12.26
C MET A 35 -16.45 -13.24 -12.76
N ALA A 36 -15.99 -14.12 -11.88
CA ALA A 36 -15.67 -15.51 -12.19
C ALA A 36 -16.88 -16.31 -12.69
N ARG A 37 -18.10 -15.94 -12.26
CA ARG A 37 -19.34 -16.53 -12.78
C ARG A 37 -19.59 -16.20 -14.25
N LEU A 38 -19.02 -15.11 -14.77
CA LEU A 38 -19.23 -14.64 -16.14
C LEU A 38 -18.11 -15.10 -17.08
N ILE A 39 -16.85 -15.02 -16.64
CA ILE A 39 -15.67 -15.22 -17.51
C ILE A 39 -14.71 -16.32 -17.03
N GLY A 40 -15.08 -17.03 -15.96
CA GLY A 40 -14.23 -18.02 -15.30
C GLY A 40 -13.26 -17.40 -14.30
N ALA A 41 -12.88 -18.17 -13.28
CA ALA A 41 -12.05 -17.69 -12.17
C ALA A 41 -10.64 -17.24 -12.59
N GLU A 42 -10.04 -17.93 -13.57
CA GLU A 42 -8.71 -17.62 -14.09
C GLU A 42 -8.69 -16.26 -14.78
N ASN A 43 -9.61 -16.01 -15.72
CA ASN A 43 -9.71 -14.74 -16.43
C ASN A 43 -10.11 -13.60 -15.49
N ALA A 44 -11.03 -13.83 -14.55
CA ALA A 44 -11.41 -12.84 -13.55
C ALA A 44 -10.21 -12.41 -12.68
N THR A 45 -9.37 -13.36 -12.28
CA THR A 45 -8.16 -13.09 -11.50
C THR A 45 -7.10 -12.35 -12.31
N ARG A 46 -6.87 -12.75 -13.57
CA ARG A 46 -5.96 -12.03 -14.49
C ARG A 46 -6.39 -10.60 -14.72
N LEU A 47 -7.69 -10.38 -14.92
CA LEU A 47 -8.24 -9.04 -15.13
C LEU A 47 -8.12 -8.18 -13.86
N PHE A 48 -8.31 -8.77 -12.68
CA PHE A 48 -8.10 -8.07 -11.41
C PHE A 48 -6.63 -7.67 -11.21
N LEU A 49 -5.68 -8.54 -11.55
CA LEU A 49 -4.25 -8.22 -11.53
C LEU A 49 -3.93 -7.05 -12.48
N LEU A 50 -4.37 -7.13 -13.74
CA LEU A 50 -4.19 -6.06 -14.72
C LEU A 50 -4.79 -4.73 -14.23
N PHE A 51 -5.97 -4.78 -13.63
CA PHE A 51 -6.61 -3.61 -13.04
C PHE A 51 -5.77 -3.00 -11.91
N GLY A 52 -5.20 -3.82 -11.02
CA GLY A 52 -4.27 -3.37 -9.98
C GLY A 52 -3.04 -2.65 -10.55
N GLN A 53 -2.42 -3.21 -11.59
CA GLN A 53 -1.26 -2.61 -12.27
C GLN A 53 -1.61 -1.25 -12.89
N LEU A 54 -2.75 -1.17 -13.59
CA LEU A 54 -3.24 0.08 -14.17
C LEU A 54 -3.55 1.13 -13.09
N LEU A 55 -4.08 0.71 -11.94
CA LEU A 55 -4.29 1.61 -10.80
C LEU A 55 -2.98 2.15 -10.23
N ILE A 56 -1.92 1.33 -10.13
CA ILE A 56 -0.61 1.79 -9.67
C ILE A 56 -0.04 2.84 -10.62
N ILE A 57 -0.02 2.54 -11.93
CA ILE A 57 0.50 3.48 -12.93
C ILE A 57 -0.36 4.75 -12.93
N GLY A 58 -1.68 4.61 -13.06
CA GLY A 58 -2.61 5.74 -13.11
C GLY A 58 -2.57 6.60 -11.83
N GLY A 59 -2.48 5.96 -10.66
CA GLY A 59 -2.39 6.65 -9.37
C GLY A 59 -1.09 7.42 -9.22
N ALA A 60 0.04 6.86 -9.66
CA ALA A 60 1.33 7.55 -9.66
C ALA A 60 1.31 8.77 -10.59
N LEU A 61 0.74 8.62 -11.79
CA LEU A 61 0.57 9.72 -12.75
C LEU A 61 -0.35 10.82 -12.21
N ALA A 62 -1.49 10.44 -11.61
CA ALA A 62 -2.44 11.37 -11.01
C ALA A 62 -1.81 12.15 -9.85
N LEU A 63 -1.05 11.47 -8.98
CA LEU A 63 -0.34 12.10 -7.89
C LEU A 63 0.69 13.12 -8.39
N GLU A 64 1.49 12.75 -9.39
CA GLU A 64 2.47 13.68 -9.97
C GLU A 64 1.79 14.88 -10.62
N TRP A 65 0.67 14.67 -11.32
CA TRP A 65 -0.12 15.73 -11.89
C TRP A 65 -0.68 16.68 -10.82
N VAL A 66 -1.23 16.17 -9.72
CA VAL A 66 -1.79 17.01 -8.65
C VAL A 66 -0.68 17.86 -7.99
N VAL A 67 0.50 17.29 -7.78
CA VAL A 67 1.61 17.98 -7.09
C VAL A 67 2.36 18.94 -8.02
N LYS A 68 2.67 18.52 -9.26
CA LYS A 68 3.56 19.24 -10.18
C LYS A 68 2.85 19.90 -11.36
N ARG A 69 1.58 19.57 -11.60
CA ARG A 69 0.79 19.97 -12.80
C ARG A 69 1.41 19.50 -14.13
N ARG A 70 2.30 18.50 -14.07
CA ARG A 70 3.00 17.89 -15.20
C ARG A 70 3.31 16.45 -14.86
N VAL A 71 3.32 15.58 -15.88
CA VAL A 71 3.75 14.19 -15.76
C VAL A 71 5.17 14.09 -16.30
N HIS A 72 6.05 13.46 -15.52
CA HIS A 72 7.43 13.20 -15.90
C HIS A 72 7.80 11.74 -15.58
N LEU A 73 8.25 11.47 -14.36
CA LEU A 73 8.92 10.22 -14.02
C LEU A 73 8.03 9.26 -13.22
N ALA A 74 6.87 9.69 -12.73
CA ALA A 74 6.07 8.88 -11.81
C ALA A 74 5.54 7.60 -12.47
N GLY A 75 5.17 7.64 -13.75
CA GLY A 75 4.77 6.45 -14.50
C GLY A 75 5.93 5.45 -14.67
N PHE A 76 7.13 5.94 -14.99
CA PHE A 76 8.32 5.09 -15.11
C PHE A 76 8.72 4.48 -13.76
N ALA A 77 8.64 5.26 -12.67
CA ALA A 77 8.86 4.76 -11.33
C ALA A 77 7.83 3.67 -10.98
N ALA A 78 6.54 3.89 -11.26
CA ALA A 78 5.51 2.87 -11.06
C ALA A 78 5.82 1.57 -11.82
N LEU A 79 6.16 1.66 -13.10
CA LEU A 79 6.55 0.50 -13.92
C LEU A 79 7.75 -0.26 -13.34
N LEU A 80 8.75 0.46 -12.85
CA LEU A 80 9.94 -0.15 -12.24
C LEU A 80 9.61 -0.96 -10.99
N PHE A 81 8.58 -0.55 -10.23
CA PHE A 81 8.14 -1.23 -9.01
C PHE A 81 6.99 -2.23 -9.23
N LEU A 82 6.41 -2.37 -10.44
CA LEU A 82 5.34 -3.35 -10.70
C LEU A 82 5.76 -4.80 -10.47
N TYR A 83 7.06 -5.09 -10.53
CA TYR A 83 7.62 -6.42 -10.27
C TYR A 83 8.47 -6.46 -9.00
N CYS A 84 8.23 -5.51 -8.08
CA CYS A 84 8.84 -5.56 -6.78
C CYS A 84 8.44 -6.84 -6.04
N LEU A 85 9.24 -7.20 -5.04
CA LEU A 85 9.12 -8.45 -4.29
C LEU A 85 7.69 -8.78 -3.82
N PRO A 86 6.91 -7.86 -3.19
CA PRO A 86 5.56 -8.20 -2.76
C PRO A 86 4.59 -8.49 -3.92
N PHE A 87 4.68 -7.78 -5.04
CA PHE A 87 3.79 -8.01 -6.18
C PHE A 87 4.12 -9.33 -6.87
N THR A 88 5.42 -9.63 -6.99
CA THR A 88 5.91 -10.92 -7.50
C THR A 88 5.44 -12.11 -6.67
N TRP A 89 5.29 -11.95 -5.35
CA TRP A 89 4.80 -13.01 -4.47
C TRP A 89 3.28 -13.19 -4.50
N GLY A 90 2.56 -12.43 -5.33
CA GLY A 90 1.12 -12.56 -5.48
C GLY A 90 0.33 -11.89 -4.35
N PHE A 91 0.87 -10.86 -3.70
CA PHE A 91 0.08 -9.97 -2.84
C PHE A 91 -0.82 -9.05 -3.70
N VAL A 92 -1.71 -9.64 -4.50
CA VAL A 92 -2.51 -8.92 -5.51
C VAL A 92 -3.52 -7.96 -4.87
N ASN A 93 -4.08 -8.31 -3.71
CA ASN A 93 -4.89 -7.38 -2.91
C ASN A 93 -4.08 -6.16 -2.47
N PHE A 94 -2.83 -6.35 -2.04
CA PHE A 94 -1.95 -5.25 -1.66
C PHE A 94 -1.60 -4.37 -2.87
N GLU A 95 -1.29 -4.98 -4.01
CA GLU A 95 -1.00 -4.27 -5.27
C GLU A 95 -2.17 -3.37 -5.70
N CYS A 96 -3.37 -3.94 -5.79
CA CYS A 96 -4.59 -3.20 -6.11
C CYS A 96 -4.85 -2.09 -5.07
N ALA A 97 -4.76 -2.40 -3.77
CA ALA A 97 -4.96 -1.43 -2.71
C ALA A 97 -3.90 -0.32 -2.71
N LEU A 98 -2.66 -0.59 -3.10
CA LEU A 98 -1.63 0.45 -3.22
C LEU A 98 -1.94 1.39 -4.38
N GLY A 99 -2.42 0.87 -5.51
CA GLY A 99 -2.93 1.70 -6.61
C GLY A 99 -4.08 2.60 -6.16
N ILE A 100 -5.05 2.06 -5.42
CA ILE A 100 -6.14 2.85 -4.80
C ILE A 100 -5.59 3.89 -3.83
N ALA A 101 -4.57 3.55 -3.03
CA ALA A 101 -3.95 4.47 -2.08
C ALA A 101 -3.29 5.66 -2.79
N LEU A 102 -2.61 5.43 -3.92
CA LEU A 102 -2.02 6.51 -4.74
C LEU A 102 -3.10 7.46 -5.28
N TRP A 103 -4.19 6.91 -5.80
CA TRP A 103 -5.37 7.70 -6.20
C TRP A 103 -5.98 8.46 -5.01
N GLY A 104 -6.06 7.83 -3.84
CA GLY A 104 -6.56 8.45 -2.63
C GLY A 104 -5.70 9.63 -2.18
N ILE A 105 -4.37 9.47 -2.19
CA ILE A 105 -3.44 10.55 -1.88
C ILE A 105 -3.62 11.69 -2.89
N ALA A 106 -3.69 11.39 -4.19
CA ALA A 106 -3.92 12.40 -5.23
C ALA A 106 -5.25 13.14 -5.02
N ALA A 107 -6.35 12.43 -4.76
CA ALA A 107 -7.67 13.00 -4.51
C ALA A 107 -7.68 13.88 -3.25
N TYR A 108 -7.05 13.43 -2.17
CA TYR A 108 -6.96 14.20 -0.93
C TYR A 108 -6.15 15.48 -1.11
N LEU A 109 -5.00 15.41 -1.80
CA LEU A 109 -4.16 16.57 -2.12
C LEU A 109 -4.90 17.55 -3.04
N PHE A 110 -5.66 17.05 -4.01
CA PHE A 110 -6.50 17.88 -4.87
C PHE A 110 -7.59 18.61 -4.05
N ALA A 111 -8.16 17.93 -3.05
CA ALA A 111 -9.12 18.51 -2.12
C ALA A 111 -8.49 19.28 -0.95
N ALA A 112 -7.17 19.51 -0.92
CA ALA A 112 -6.47 20.02 0.27
C ALA A 112 -6.93 21.42 0.72
N GLU A 113 -7.41 22.24 -0.22
CA GLU A 113 -7.95 23.59 0.03
C GLU A 113 -9.49 23.62 0.11
N GLN A 114 -10.16 22.47 -0.03
CA GLN A 114 -11.60 22.36 0.14
C GLN A 114 -12.00 22.40 1.63
N PRO A 115 -13.27 22.70 1.94
CA PRO A 115 -13.79 22.67 3.30
C PRO A 115 -13.56 21.32 4.00
N THR A 116 -13.43 21.36 5.32
CA THR A 116 -13.18 20.16 6.16
C THR A 116 -14.15 19.00 5.89
N PRO A 117 -15.47 19.20 5.71
CA PRO A 117 -16.39 18.11 5.40
C PRO A 117 -16.06 17.37 4.10
N VAL A 118 -15.64 18.10 3.05
CA VAL A 118 -15.27 17.49 1.76
C VAL A 118 -14.02 16.63 1.93
N ARG A 119 -12.99 17.16 2.59
CA ARG A 119 -11.75 16.42 2.87
C ARG A 119 -12.01 15.18 3.73
N PHE A 120 -12.90 15.30 4.72
CA PHE A 120 -13.29 14.18 5.57
C PHE A 120 -14.06 13.11 4.78
N ALA A 121 -14.98 13.51 3.91
CA ALA A 121 -15.73 12.58 3.06
C ALA A 121 -14.81 11.83 2.09
N VAL A 122 -13.90 12.54 1.41
CA VAL A 122 -12.87 11.93 0.56
C VAL A 122 -12.02 10.94 1.36
N ASN A 123 -11.51 11.38 2.51
CA ASN A 123 -10.69 10.52 3.37
C ASN A 123 -11.44 9.27 3.82
N THR A 124 -12.68 9.42 4.28
CA THR A 124 -13.51 8.32 4.77
C THR A 124 -13.79 7.31 3.65
N ALA A 125 -14.12 7.77 2.45
CA ALA A 125 -14.35 6.90 1.30
C ALA A 125 -13.12 6.04 0.98
N PHE A 126 -11.93 6.65 0.89
CA PHE A 126 -10.69 5.90 0.64
C PHE A 126 -10.32 4.98 1.81
N VAL A 127 -10.51 5.41 3.06
CA VAL A 127 -10.24 4.57 4.23
C VAL A 127 -11.11 3.31 4.24
N VAL A 128 -12.40 3.42 3.93
CA VAL A 128 -13.31 2.26 3.84
C VAL A 128 -12.86 1.28 2.76
N VAL A 129 -12.57 1.79 1.55
CA VAL A 129 -12.13 0.95 0.43
C VAL A 129 -10.78 0.31 0.72
N LEU A 130 -9.81 1.06 1.24
CA LEU A 130 -8.47 0.57 1.57
C LEU A 130 -8.50 -0.42 2.73
N PHE A 131 -9.36 -0.20 3.73
CA PHE A 131 -9.54 -1.14 4.83
C PHE A 131 -10.03 -2.48 4.30
N ALA A 132 -11.08 -2.49 3.49
CA ALA A 132 -11.56 -3.71 2.86
C ALA A 132 -10.50 -4.33 1.93
N ALA A 133 -9.73 -3.52 1.20
CA ALA A 133 -8.78 -4.00 0.22
C ALA A 133 -7.49 -4.58 0.82
N HIS A 134 -6.74 -3.81 1.60
CA HIS A 134 -5.53 -4.28 2.26
C HIS A 134 -5.03 -3.32 3.37
N PHE A 135 -4.78 -3.86 4.58
CA PHE A 135 -4.41 -3.07 5.76
C PHE A 135 -3.11 -2.28 5.59
N PHE A 136 -2.09 -2.89 4.99
CA PHE A 136 -0.79 -2.23 4.82
C PHE A 136 -0.89 -1.00 3.89
N SER A 137 -1.71 -1.07 2.82
CA SER A 137 -1.94 0.08 1.93
C SER A 137 -2.71 1.20 2.62
N LEU A 138 -3.67 0.86 3.49
CA LEU A 138 -4.31 1.82 4.38
C LEU A 138 -3.29 2.54 5.28
N GLY A 139 -2.31 1.79 5.81
CA GLY A 139 -1.20 2.34 6.59
C GLY A 139 -0.34 3.32 5.78
N ILE A 140 0.05 2.96 4.56
CA ILE A 140 0.82 3.85 3.66
C ILE A 140 0.03 5.12 3.35
N TYR A 141 -1.26 4.98 3.01
CA TYR A 141 -2.15 6.11 2.75
C TYR A 141 -2.25 7.04 3.97
N GLY A 142 -2.60 6.48 5.13
CA GLY A 142 -2.79 7.24 6.37
C GLY A 142 -1.51 7.93 6.84
N ALA A 143 -0.36 7.25 6.78
CA ALA A 143 0.94 7.83 7.11
C ALA A 143 1.29 8.99 6.17
N THR A 144 1.08 8.83 4.86
CA THR A 144 1.33 9.88 3.87
C THR A 144 0.50 11.13 4.17
N LEU A 145 -0.81 10.98 4.41
CA LEU A 145 -1.70 12.10 4.75
C LEU A 145 -1.33 12.72 6.10
N GLY A 146 -0.96 11.91 7.08
CA GLY A 146 -0.51 12.38 8.39
C GLY A 146 0.74 13.25 8.29
N PHE A 147 1.78 12.79 7.59
CA PHE A 147 2.99 13.57 7.36
C PHE A 147 2.73 14.83 6.53
N TYR A 148 1.84 14.74 5.54
CA TYR A 148 1.44 15.90 4.75
C TYR A 148 0.71 16.97 5.59
N GLU A 149 -0.25 16.58 6.44
CA GLU A 149 -0.94 17.55 7.32
C GLU A 149 -0.03 18.07 8.44
N LEU A 150 0.91 17.27 8.95
CA LEU A 150 1.95 17.73 9.87
C LEU A 150 2.82 18.81 9.20
N TRP A 151 3.27 18.57 7.97
CA TRP A 151 3.99 19.56 7.19
C TRP A 151 3.16 20.83 6.99
N ARG A 152 1.90 20.73 6.57
CA ARG A 152 1.03 21.90 6.39
C ARG A 152 0.81 22.68 7.69
N ALA A 153 0.65 21.97 8.82
CA ALA A 153 0.47 22.60 10.11
C ALA A 153 1.74 23.34 10.55
N PHE A 154 2.92 22.74 10.31
CA PHE A 154 4.21 23.37 10.55
C PHE A 154 4.43 24.61 9.65
N ASP A 155 4.21 24.46 8.35
CA ASP A 155 4.39 25.52 7.35
C ASP A 155 3.45 26.72 7.60
N ARG A 156 2.18 26.45 7.93
CA ARG A 156 1.18 27.48 8.26
C ARG A 156 1.24 27.95 9.71
N LYS A 157 2.17 27.44 10.53
CA LYS A 157 2.31 27.77 11.96
C LYS A 157 1.00 27.64 12.74
N LEU A 158 0.24 26.58 12.46
CA LEU A 158 -1.03 26.32 13.16
C LEU A 158 -0.77 26.02 14.64
N PRO A 159 -1.69 26.41 15.55
CA PRO A 159 -1.58 26.03 16.95
C PRO A 159 -1.68 24.50 17.08
N TYR A 160 -0.98 23.94 18.08
CA TYR A 160 -0.89 22.48 18.28
C TYR A 160 -2.27 21.81 18.40
N ARG A 161 -3.25 22.49 18.98
CA ARG A 161 -4.64 22.00 19.09
C ARG A 161 -5.27 21.75 17.72
N ASP A 162 -5.10 22.66 16.77
CA ASP A 162 -5.71 22.54 15.44
C ASP A 162 -4.99 21.48 14.61
N ALA A 163 -3.66 21.37 14.75
CA ALA A 163 -2.89 20.29 14.16
C ALA A 163 -3.35 18.92 14.68
N ALA A 164 -3.53 18.79 16.01
CA ALA A 164 -4.02 17.56 16.62
C ALA A 164 -5.45 17.21 16.15
N LEU A 165 -6.36 18.19 16.09
CA LEU A 165 -7.73 17.97 15.60
C LEU A 165 -7.76 17.48 14.14
N ARG A 166 -6.87 17.99 13.27
CA ARG A 166 -6.74 17.51 11.89
C ARG A 166 -6.29 16.05 11.83
N LEU A 167 -5.28 15.68 12.63
CA LEU A 167 -4.80 14.30 12.69
C LEU A 167 -5.85 13.35 13.27
N VAL A 168 -6.57 13.76 14.30
CA VAL A 168 -7.71 13.00 14.85
C VAL A 168 -8.79 12.82 13.78
N THR A 169 -9.14 13.88 13.06
CA THR A 169 -10.13 13.83 11.97
C THR A 169 -9.71 12.86 10.85
N LEU A 170 -8.42 12.81 10.53
CA LEU A 170 -7.87 11.83 9.59
C LEU A 170 -7.96 10.38 10.10
N ALA A 171 -7.71 10.18 11.39
CA ALA A 171 -7.63 8.85 12.01
C ALA A 171 -9.00 8.24 12.36
N ILE A 172 -10.03 9.07 12.64
CA ILE A 172 -11.35 8.62 13.09
C ILE A 172 -11.94 7.50 12.22
N PRO A 173 -11.99 7.60 10.87
CA PRO A 173 -12.56 6.54 10.05
C PRO A 173 -11.81 5.21 10.18
N ALA A 174 -10.47 5.25 10.27
CA ALA A 174 -9.66 4.04 10.39
C ALA A 174 -9.84 3.39 11.77
N VAL A 175 -9.89 4.20 12.84
CA VAL A 175 -10.17 3.72 14.20
C VAL A 175 -11.56 3.10 14.29
N ALA A 176 -12.57 3.72 13.69
CA ALA A 176 -13.93 3.18 13.66
C ALA A 176 -13.98 1.80 12.99
N LEU A 177 -13.30 1.61 11.85
CA LEU A 177 -13.25 0.31 11.16
C LEU A 177 -12.45 -0.73 11.96
N LEU A 178 -11.38 -0.33 12.66
CA LEU A 178 -10.65 -1.22 13.56
C LEU A 178 -11.52 -1.70 14.74
N VAL A 179 -12.38 -0.83 15.29
CA VAL A 179 -13.36 -1.20 16.30
C VAL A 179 -14.36 -2.20 15.72
N VAL A 180 -14.93 -1.92 14.55
CA VAL A 180 -15.86 -2.85 13.86
C VAL A 180 -15.22 -4.21 13.62
N MET A 181 -13.98 -4.25 13.11
CA MET A 181 -13.24 -5.50 12.91
C MET A 181 -13.06 -6.26 14.21
N ARG A 182 -12.68 -5.59 15.30
CA ARG A 182 -12.49 -6.24 16.59
C ARG A 182 -13.79 -6.83 17.14
N LEU A 183 -14.93 -6.19 16.87
CA LEU A 183 -16.26 -6.68 17.28
C LEU A 183 -16.78 -7.82 16.39
N THR A 184 -16.34 -7.93 15.13
CA THR A 184 -16.94 -8.84 14.14
C THR A 184 -16.05 -9.99 13.68
N ALA A 185 -14.71 -9.84 13.75
CA ALA A 185 -13.76 -10.75 13.09
C ALA A 185 -12.72 -11.39 14.02
N GLY A 186 -12.74 -11.10 15.34
CA GLY A 186 -11.74 -11.58 16.29
C GLY A 186 -10.34 -10.97 16.08
N SER A 187 -9.36 -11.36 16.90
CA SER A 187 -7.98 -10.89 16.76
C SER A 187 -7.29 -11.61 15.59
N VAL A 188 -7.11 -10.92 14.46
CA VAL A 188 -6.27 -11.39 13.35
C VAL A 188 -4.84 -10.92 13.59
N GLY A 189 -3.97 -11.80 14.09
CA GLY A 189 -2.55 -11.50 14.34
C GLY A 189 -1.79 -12.66 14.97
N SER A 190 -0.49 -12.80 14.63
CA SER A 190 0.42 -13.75 15.27
C SER A 190 1.00 -13.16 16.56
N GLU A 191 1.19 -13.97 17.58
CA GLU A 191 1.96 -13.59 18.76
C GLU A 191 3.46 -13.50 18.43
N GLY A 192 4.14 -12.49 19.00
CA GLY A 192 5.60 -12.31 18.96
C GLY A 192 6.11 -11.19 18.04
N THR A 193 6.91 -10.27 18.61
CA THR A 193 7.65 -9.22 17.89
C THR A 193 9.15 -9.50 18.02
N PHE A 194 9.84 -9.72 16.89
CA PHE A 194 11.28 -9.95 16.87
C PHE A 194 12.00 -8.85 16.09
N TRP A 195 13.08 -8.33 16.67
CA TRP A 195 13.89 -7.26 16.09
C TRP A 195 15.13 -7.85 15.42
N TYR A 196 15.22 -7.70 14.10
CA TYR A 196 16.40 -8.06 13.32
C TYR A 196 16.91 -6.87 12.51
N PHE A 197 17.75 -6.04 13.12
CA PHE A 197 18.25 -4.81 12.51
C PHE A 197 19.05 -5.07 11.22
N ASP A 198 19.77 -6.18 11.14
CA ASP A 198 20.65 -6.51 10.00
C ASP A 198 19.91 -6.57 8.66
N TYR A 199 18.67 -7.08 8.65
CA TYR A 199 17.88 -7.17 7.42
C TYR A 199 17.37 -5.82 6.94
N LYS A 200 17.27 -4.81 7.82
CA LYS A 200 16.78 -3.48 7.43
C LYS A 200 17.70 -2.78 6.44
N LEU A 201 19.00 -3.06 6.46
CA LEU A 201 19.94 -2.48 5.50
C LEU A 201 19.90 -3.18 4.13
N LEU A 202 19.44 -4.43 4.10
CA LEU A 202 19.46 -5.26 2.89
C LEU A 202 18.19 -5.13 2.04
N TRP A 203 17.04 -4.82 2.64
CA TRP A 203 15.76 -4.70 1.93
C TRP A 203 15.77 -3.78 0.69
N PRO A 204 16.46 -2.62 0.69
CA PRO A 204 16.56 -1.78 -0.51
C PRO A 204 17.17 -2.49 -1.73
N PHE A 205 18.01 -3.50 -1.50
CA PHE A 205 18.64 -4.29 -2.57
C PHE A 205 17.80 -5.48 -3.02
N PHE A 206 16.88 -5.96 -2.18
CA PHE A 206 16.06 -7.13 -2.48
C PHE A 206 14.65 -6.81 -2.95
N ILE A 207 14.19 -5.57 -2.78
CA ILE A 207 12.81 -5.18 -3.09
C ILE A 207 12.53 -5.10 -4.59
N MET A 208 13.53 -4.88 -5.45
CA MET A 208 13.33 -4.56 -6.86
C MET A 208 12.87 -5.74 -7.71
N ASN A 209 13.29 -6.97 -7.38
CA ASN A 209 12.94 -8.18 -8.10
C ASN A 209 12.80 -9.37 -7.15
N GLY A 210 11.65 -10.04 -7.19
CA GLY A 210 11.36 -11.19 -6.33
C GLY A 210 11.89 -12.54 -6.81
N TYR A 211 12.41 -12.63 -8.04
CA TYR A 211 12.86 -13.89 -8.66
C TYR A 211 14.39 -14.08 -8.63
N SER A 212 15.17 -13.01 -8.77
CA SER A 212 16.63 -13.06 -8.76
C SER A 212 17.22 -11.96 -7.90
N MET A 213 17.92 -12.36 -6.83
CA MET A 213 18.60 -11.42 -5.93
C MET A 213 19.71 -10.64 -6.64
N ALA A 214 20.41 -11.24 -7.59
CA ALA A 214 21.45 -10.56 -8.36
C ALA A 214 20.85 -9.46 -9.24
N VAL A 215 19.75 -9.75 -9.93
CA VAL A 215 19.02 -8.76 -10.74
C VAL A 215 18.41 -7.68 -9.85
N SER A 216 17.85 -8.05 -8.70
CA SER A 216 17.32 -7.10 -7.71
C SER A 216 18.40 -6.13 -7.23
N GLY A 217 19.55 -6.65 -6.80
CA GLY A 217 20.67 -5.86 -6.31
C GLY A 217 21.28 -4.97 -7.39
N ALA A 218 21.50 -5.49 -8.59
CA ALA A 218 21.99 -4.71 -9.72
C ALA A 218 21.01 -3.58 -10.09
N SER A 219 19.71 -3.86 -10.14
CA SER A 219 18.68 -2.86 -10.45
C SER A 219 18.59 -1.78 -9.38
N ALA A 220 18.69 -2.17 -8.10
CA ALA A 220 18.73 -1.24 -6.98
C ALA A 220 19.97 -0.32 -7.04
N LEU A 221 21.15 -0.88 -7.33
CA LEU A 221 22.40 -0.12 -7.50
C LEU A 221 22.31 0.88 -8.66
N VAL A 222 21.78 0.44 -9.81
CA VAL A 222 21.58 1.31 -10.98
C VAL A 222 20.59 2.44 -10.64
N LEU A 223 19.48 2.14 -9.97
CA LEU A 223 18.51 3.14 -9.54
C LEU A 223 19.14 4.15 -8.56
N MET A 224 19.89 3.69 -7.56
CA MET A 224 20.58 4.56 -6.60
C MET A 224 21.63 5.44 -7.28
N ALA A 225 22.42 4.88 -8.19
CA ALA A 225 23.40 5.64 -8.97
C ALA A 225 22.73 6.71 -9.85
N ALA A 226 21.63 6.35 -10.53
CA ALA A 226 20.86 7.28 -11.35
C ALA A 226 20.25 8.43 -10.51
N LEU A 227 19.67 8.10 -9.34
CA LEU A 227 19.14 9.11 -8.41
C LEU A 227 20.26 10.01 -7.86
N TYR A 228 21.42 9.44 -7.53
CA TYR A 228 22.59 10.20 -7.08
C TYR A 228 23.08 11.17 -8.17
N VAL A 229 23.26 10.70 -9.40
CA VAL A 229 23.66 11.55 -10.54
C VAL A 229 22.61 12.64 -10.79
N ALA A 230 21.32 12.29 -10.80
CA ALA A 230 20.24 13.25 -10.99
C ALA A 230 20.19 14.31 -9.88
N ALA A 231 20.49 13.94 -8.63
CA ALA A 231 20.62 14.88 -7.52
C ALA A 231 21.83 15.79 -7.69
N ARG A 232 23.01 15.25 -8.06
CA ARG A 232 24.24 16.02 -8.28
C ARG A 232 24.15 16.97 -9.48
N CYS A 233 23.41 16.59 -10.52
CA CYS A 233 23.13 17.42 -11.68
C CYS A 233 22.00 18.45 -11.44
N GLY A 234 21.43 18.53 -10.24
CA GLY A 234 20.35 19.47 -9.92
C GLY A 234 19.01 19.18 -10.62
N MET A 235 18.85 17.98 -11.18
CA MET A 235 17.63 17.56 -11.87
C MET A 235 16.50 17.20 -10.90
N LEU A 236 16.84 16.85 -9.66
CA LEU A 236 15.88 16.52 -8.61
C LEU A 236 15.62 17.73 -7.70
N LYS A 237 14.42 18.29 -7.80
CA LYS A 237 13.91 19.29 -6.84
C LYS A 237 12.92 18.62 -5.90
N LEU A 238 13.30 18.48 -4.63
CA LEU A 238 12.42 17.95 -3.59
C LEU A 238 11.49 19.05 -3.10
N GLN A 239 10.19 18.78 -3.16
CA GLN A 239 9.18 19.65 -2.54
C GLN A 239 9.25 19.48 -1.01
N PRO A 240 9.06 20.55 -0.21
CA PRO A 240 9.10 20.46 1.25
C PRO A 240 8.18 19.36 1.81
N ALA A 241 6.95 19.27 1.31
CA ALA A 241 6.02 18.20 1.66
C ALA A 241 6.60 16.79 1.40
N GLY A 242 7.31 16.61 0.27
CA GLY A 242 7.96 15.35 -0.08
C GLY A 242 9.09 14.96 0.87
N ILE A 243 9.82 15.94 1.40
CA ILE A 243 10.88 15.71 2.41
C ILE A 243 10.26 15.21 3.71
N TRP A 244 9.15 15.81 4.16
CA TRP A 244 8.43 15.36 5.36
C TRP A 244 7.89 13.94 5.21
N VAL A 245 7.29 13.63 4.07
CA VAL A 245 6.80 12.28 3.77
C VAL A 245 7.95 11.27 3.74
N ALA A 246 9.04 11.56 3.02
CA ALA A 246 10.20 10.67 2.93
C ALA A 246 10.86 10.44 4.31
N THR A 247 11.04 11.51 5.08
CA THR A 247 11.62 11.45 6.44
C THR A 247 10.70 10.66 7.37
N GLY A 248 9.40 10.91 7.32
CA GLY A 248 8.41 10.19 8.09
C GLY A 248 8.42 8.69 7.79
N PHE A 249 8.46 8.29 6.52
CA PHE A 249 8.59 6.89 6.13
C PHE A 249 9.93 6.27 6.55
N ALA A 250 11.04 7.01 6.49
CA ALA A 250 12.32 6.52 7.00
C ALA A 250 12.26 6.24 8.51
N LEU A 251 11.66 7.15 9.28
CA LEU A 251 11.45 6.95 10.73
C LEU A 251 10.52 5.77 11.01
N LEU A 252 9.41 5.63 10.27
CA LEU A 252 8.52 4.47 10.40
C LEU A 252 9.24 3.17 10.06
N TYR A 253 10.06 3.16 9.01
CA TYR A 253 10.85 1.99 8.64
C TYR A 253 11.81 1.56 9.76
N LEU A 254 12.41 2.53 10.46
CA LEU A 254 13.24 2.25 11.64
C LEU A 254 12.42 1.79 12.85
N ALA A 255 11.22 2.34 13.05
CA ALA A 255 10.34 2.03 14.16
C ALA A 255 9.54 0.72 14.01
N ILE A 256 9.28 0.25 12.78
CA ILE A 256 8.50 -0.97 12.54
C ILE A 256 9.43 -2.20 12.66
N PRO A 257 9.07 -3.24 13.41
CA PRO A 257 9.87 -4.46 13.50
C PRO A 257 9.88 -5.22 12.16
N PRO A 258 11.02 -5.82 11.77
CA PRO A 258 11.23 -6.37 10.42
C PRO A 258 10.46 -7.66 10.10
N THR A 259 9.95 -8.38 11.10
CA THR A 259 9.15 -9.61 10.86
C THR A 259 8.17 -9.88 11.99
N TYR A 260 7.00 -10.40 11.60
CA TYR A 260 6.03 -11.07 12.47
C TYR A 260 6.10 -12.57 12.17
N SER A 261 6.21 -13.40 13.22
CA SER A 261 6.31 -14.88 13.21
C SER A 261 7.71 -15.51 13.21
N ALA A 262 7.96 -16.28 14.27
CA ALA A 262 9.11 -17.16 14.46
C ALA A 262 8.97 -18.51 13.71
N ARG A 263 8.79 -18.48 12.38
CA ARG A 263 8.97 -19.69 11.54
C ARG A 263 10.22 -19.55 10.65
N ARG A 264 11.37 -19.62 11.31
CA ARG A 264 12.73 -19.51 10.74
C ARG A 264 13.17 -20.68 9.83
N SER A 265 12.26 -21.54 9.39
CA SER A 265 12.51 -22.74 8.57
C SER A 265 12.81 -22.56 7.09
N ARG A 266 11.79 -22.10 6.36
CA ARG A 266 11.60 -22.56 4.96
C ARG A 266 11.55 -21.44 3.93
N ILE A 267 11.17 -20.23 4.32
CA ILE A 267 11.13 -19.11 3.37
C ILE A 267 12.53 -18.53 3.19
N PHE A 268 13.26 -18.23 4.28
CA PHE A 268 14.60 -17.64 4.21
C PHE A 268 15.75 -18.64 4.00
N GLY A 269 15.57 -19.93 4.35
CA GLY A 269 16.54 -20.98 4.03
C GLY A 269 16.69 -21.23 2.52
N PHE A 270 15.78 -20.71 1.70
CA PHE A 270 15.86 -20.70 0.24
C PHE A 270 16.76 -19.56 -0.28
N PHE A 271 16.90 -18.45 0.46
CA PHE A 271 17.64 -17.25 0.03
C PHE A 271 19.15 -17.30 0.29
N LEU A 272 19.64 -18.25 1.10
CA LEU A 272 21.05 -18.33 1.50
C LEU A 272 21.72 -19.66 1.14
N ARG A 273 21.09 -20.49 0.31
CA ARG A 273 21.79 -21.64 -0.26
C ARG A 273 22.67 -21.15 -1.41
N PRO A 274 24.01 -21.32 -1.35
CA PRO A 274 24.78 -21.29 -2.58
C PRO A 274 24.26 -22.42 -3.47
N LEU A 275 24.18 -22.15 -4.78
CA LEU A 275 23.98 -23.17 -5.80
C LEU A 275 25.02 -24.29 -5.65
#